data_AF-A0A2A3TZC6-F1
#
_entry.id   AF-A0A2A3TZC6-F1
#
_cell.length_a   1.000
_cell.length_b   1.000
_cell.length_c   1.000
_cell.angle_alpha   90.00
_cell.angle_beta   90.00
_cell.angle_gamma   90.00
#
_symmetry.space_group_name_H-M   'P 1'
#
loop_
_entity.id
_entity.type
_entity.pdbx_description
1 polymer ?
#
loop_
_entity_poly.entity_id
_entity_poly.type
_entity_poly.pdbx_seq_one_letter_code
_entity_poly.pdbx_strand_id
1 'polypeptide(L)'
;METIPLNKEMDRLTNNASKYSGAHEAPIKKACIGSYSAFFGQYNLPYNSLQGIEFANNFVVYINSDQSDEKYGVHRPRVSKKPWGTTDFETGSVYINTPNVSGCREAEGIQLKGDFIYMAVCYHPNPKTHTIVSIPKSEI
;
A
#
# COMPACT_ATOMS: atom_id res chain seq x y z
N MET A 1 -14.81 -9.04 21.51
CA MET A 1 -13.69 -8.66 20.63
C MET A 1 -12.52 -9.55 20.99
N GLU A 2 -12.22 -10.58 20.18
CA GLU A 2 -11.01 -11.37 20.38
C GLU A 2 -9.79 -10.48 20.13
N THR A 3 -8.91 -10.38 21.12
CA THR A 3 -7.58 -9.80 20.94
C THR A 3 -6.84 -10.63 19.90
N ILE A 4 -6.57 -10.02 18.74
CA ILE A 4 -5.76 -10.59 17.66
C ILE A 4 -4.44 -11.13 18.26
N PRO A 5 -3.98 -12.35 17.89
CA PRO A 5 -2.86 -13.04 18.54
C PRO A 5 -1.61 -12.19 18.78
N LEU A 6 -1.31 -11.25 17.88
CA LEU A 6 -0.18 -10.33 18.01
C LEU A 6 -0.34 -9.35 19.17
N ASN A 7 -1.52 -8.74 19.34
CA ASN A 7 -1.74 -7.77 20.42
C ASN A 7 -1.52 -8.39 21.78
N LYS A 8 -1.96 -9.64 21.99
CA LYS A 8 -1.71 -10.38 23.22
C LYS A 8 -0.22 -10.57 23.52
N GLU A 9 0.59 -10.86 22.49
CA GLU A 9 2.04 -10.98 22.68
C GLU A 9 2.72 -9.62 22.88
N MET A 10 2.23 -8.56 22.26
CA MET A 10 2.70 -7.20 22.53
C MET A 10 2.32 -6.74 23.96
N ASP A 11 1.14 -7.11 24.46
CA ASP A 11 0.70 -6.82 25.83
C ASP A 11 1.58 -7.55 26.86
N ARG A 12 2.02 -8.78 26.56
CA ARG A 12 2.99 -9.52 27.38
C ARG A 12 4.30 -8.74 27.52
N LEU A 13 4.81 -8.14 26.44
CA LEU A 13 6.03 -7.33 26.46
C LEU A 13 5.86 -6.02 27.22
N THR A 14 4.65 -5.45 27.19
CA THR A 14 4.33 -4.19 27.87
C THR A 14 4.49 -4.29 29.39
N ASN A 15 4.25 -5.48 29.95
CA ASN A 15 4.34 -5.77 31.38
C ASN A 15 5.70 -6.36 31.82
N ASN A 16 6.66 -6.55 30.90
CA ASN A 16 7.98 -7.10 31.21
C ASN A 16 9.02 -6.00 31.47
N ALA A 17 10.08 -6.35 32.20
CA ALA A 17 11.22 -5.46 32.45
C ALA A 17 11.95 -5.06 31.15
N SER A 18 12.02 -5.97 30.17
CA SER A 18 12.43 -5.65 28.80
C SER A 18 11.21 -5.56 27.90
N LYS A 19 11.06 -4.42 27.21
CA LYS A 19 10.03 -4.18 26.19
C LYS A 19 10.50 -4.54 24.79
N TYR A 20 11.72 -5.06 24.65
CA TYR A 20 12.31 -5.44 23.37
C TYR A 20 12.15 -6.94 23.15
N SER A 21 11.74 -7.31 21.95
CA SER A 21 11.65 -8.69 21.47
C SER A 21 12.11 -8.72 20.01
N GLY A 22 12.84 -9.76 19.65
CA GLY A 22 13.24 -9.97 18.27
C GLY A 22 12.02 -10.35 17.44
N ALA A 23 11.82 -9.71 16.29
CA ALA A 23 10.76 -10.09 15.34
C ALA A 23 10.87 -11.56 14.85
N HIS A 24 12.01 -12.21 15.08
CA HIS A 24 12.27 -13.60 14.74
C HIS A 24 11.83 -14.61 15.82
N GLU A 25 11.47 -14.15 17.03
CA GLU A 25 11.06 -15.02 18.13
C GLU A 25 9.80 -15.82 17.77
N ALA A 26 9.77 -17.10 18.16
CA ALA A 26 8.70 -18.02 17.77
C ALA A 26 7.28 -17.55 18.17
N PRO A 27 7.04 -16.99 19.38
CA PRO A 27 5.72 -16.45 19.75
C PRO A 27 5.31 -15.28 18.86
N ILE A 28 6.22 -14.34 18.59
CA ILE A 28 5.98 -13.17 17.72
C ILE A 28 5.69 -13.62 16.28
N LYS A 29 6.51 -14.52 15.71
CA LYS A 29 6.27 -15.10 14.39
C LYS A 29 4.91 -15.79 14.30
N LYS A 30 4.58 -16.65 15.26
CA LYS A 30 3.30 -17.37 15.28
C LYS A 30 2.12 -16.41 15.39
N ALA A 31 2.26 -15.38 16.22
CA ALA A 31 1.24 -14.36 16.41
C ALA A 31 1.06 -13.50 15.14
N CYS A 32 2.15 -13.11 14.47
CA CYS A 32 2.11 -12.42 13.18
C CYS A 32 1.42 -13.27 12.10
N ILE A 33 1.78 -14.56 11.96
CA ILE A 33 1.12 -15.48 11.03
C ILE A 33 -0.38 -15.62 11.35
N GLY A 34 -0.73 -15.76 12.63
CA GLY A 34 -2.13 -15.83 13.06
C GLY A 34 -2.91 -14.52 12.89
N SER A 35 -2.23 -13.38 12.84
CA SER A 35 -2.83 -12.04 12.66
C SER A 35 -2.90 -11.62 11.20
N TYR A 36 -2.09 -12.23 10.34
CA TYR A 36 -2.05 -12.01 8.90
C TYR A 36 -2.32 -13.32 8.19
N SER A 37 -3.60 -13.63 7.93
CA SER A 37 -3.96 -14.64 6.95
C SER A 37 -3.78 -14.04 5.55
N ALA A 38 -2.54 -13.87 5.09
CA ALA A 38 -2.31 -13.90 3.66
C ALA A 38 -2.75 -15.27 3.18
N PHE A 39 -3.94 -15.35 2.58
CA PHE A 39 -4.24 -16.48 1.74
C PHE A 39 -3.19 -16.45 0.62
N PHE A 40 -2.40 -17.51 0.51
CA PHE A 40 -1.69 -17.79 -0.74
C PHE A 40 -2.76 -17.89 -1.82
N GLY A 41 -2.82 -16.91 -2.71
CA GLY A 41 -3.92 -16.73 -3.62
C GLY A 41 -3.60 -15.69 -4.69
N GLN A 42 -4.45 -15.66 -5.72
CA GLN A 42 -4.39 -14.62 -6.73
C GLN A 42 -5.05 -13.35 -6.20
N TYR A 43 -4.37 -12.23 -6.38
CA TYR A 43 -4.87 -10.91 -6.04
C TYR A 43 -5.29 -10.21 -7.33
N ASN A 44 -6.50 -9.66 -7.35
CA ASN A 44 -6.97 -8.82 -8.44
C ASN A 44 -6.51 -7.39 -8.18
N LEU A 45 -5.42 -7.00 -8.83
CA LEU A 45 -4.81 -5.68 -8.64
C LEU A 45 -5.41 -4.69 -9.64
N PRO A 46 -5.46 -3.38 -9.33
CA PRO A 46 -5.81 -2.38 -10.32
C PRO A 46 -4.92 -2.54 -11.55
N TYR A 47 -5.53 -2.68 -12.72
CA TYR A 47 -4.84 -2.95 -13.98
C TYR A 47 -3.94 -4.20 -14.01
N ASN A 48 -4.13 -5.15 -13.09
CA ASN A 48 -3.21 -6.27 -12.88
C ASN A 48 -1.74 -5.84 -12.66
N SER A 49 -1.53 -4.65 -12.11
CA SER A 49 -0.22 -4.02 -11.95
C SER A 49 0.03 -3.68 -10.48
N LEU A 50 1.25 -3.89 -10.00
CA LEU A 50 1.69 -3.47 -8.66
C LEU A 50 2.96 -2.64 -8.82
N GLN A 51 2.86 -1.35 -8.48
CA GLN A 51 3.98 -0.42 -8.52
C GLN A 51 4.44 -0.02 -7.12
N GLY A 52 3.61 -0.25 -6.10
CA GLY A 52 3.96 -0.01 -4.71
C GLY A 52 2.89 -0.46 -3.74
N ILE A 53 3.33 -0.72 -2.52
CA ILE A 53 2.52 -1.22 -1.43
C ILE A 53 2.97 -0.58 -0.12
N GLU A 54 2.01 -0.18 0.69
CA GLU A 54 2.24 0.38 2.02
C GLU A 54 1.21 -0.14 3.01
N PHE A 55 1.66 -0.39 4.24
CA PHE A 55 0.81 -0.83 5.33
C PHE A 55 0.49 0.33 6.26
N ALA A 56 -0.78 0.49 6.60
CA ALA A 56 -1.25 1.50 7.52
C ALA A 56 -1.73 0.88 8.84
N ASN A 57 -1.90 1.74 9.85
CA ASN A 57 -2.58 1.39 11.08
C ASN A 57 -3.98 0.82 10.80
N ASN A 58 -4.55 0.10 11.76
CA ASN A 58 -5.88 -0.51 11.68
C ASN A 58 -6.03 -1.57 10.56
N PHE A 59 -4.94 -2.29 10.24
CA PHE A 59 -4.94 -3.38 9.27
C PHE A 59 -5.45 -2.95 7.88
N VAL A 60 -4.95 -1.82 7.39
CA VAL A 60 -5.26 -1.33 6.04
C VAL A 60 -4.01 -1.43 5.18
N VAL A 61 -4.18 -1.81 3.92
CA VAL A 61 -3.15 -1.82 2.88
C VAL A 61 -3.51 -0.78 1.84
N TYR A 62 -2.53 0.01 1.44
CA TYR A 62 -2.59 0.85 0.25
C TYR A 62 -1.73 0.19 -0.82
N ILE A 63 -2.26 0.09 -2.03
CA ILE A 63 -1.47 -0.29 -3.20
C ILE A 63 -1.64 0.78 -4.27
N ASN A 64 -0.57 1.05 -5.00
CA ASN A 64 -0.68 1.79 -6.25
C ASN A 64 -0.33 0.91 -7.44
N SER A 65 -0.98 1.24 -8.54
CA SER A 65 -0.95 0.49 -9.77
C SER A 65 -0.97 1.46 -10.93
N ASP A 66 -0.46 1.00 -12.06
CA ASP A 66 -0.39 1.80 -13.26
C ASP A 66 -0.40 0.91 -14.50
N GLN A 67 -1.01 1.37 -15.58
CA GLN A 67 -1.00 0.71 -16.88
C GLN A 67 -1.11 1.76 -17.98
N SER A 68 -0.48 1.47 -19.12
CA SER A 68 -0.71 2.19 -20.36
C SER A 68 -2.17 2.12 -20.76
N ASP A 69 -2.83 3.27 -20.84
CA ASP A 69 -4.17 3.37 -21.38
C ASP A 69 -4.07 3.96 -22.80
N GLU A 70 -3.98 3.07 -23.80
CA GLU A 70 -3.88 3.44 -25.21
C GLU A 70 -5.03 4.35 -25.67
N LYS A 71 -6.21 4.23 -25.05
CA LYS A 71 -7.38 5.06 -25.35
C LYS A 71 -7.18 6.52 -24.95
N TYR A 72 -6.35 6.80 -23.94
CA TYR A 72 -6.09 8.16 -23.47
C TYR A 72 -4.65 8.61 -23.73
N GLY A 73 -3.80 7.78 -24.36
CA GLY A 73 -2.41 8.10 -24.66
C GLY A 73 -1.57 8.44 -23.42
N VAL A 74 -2.02 8.01 -22.24
CA VAL A 74 -1.40 8.30 -20.94
C VAL A 74 -1.59 7.11 -20.02
N HIS A 75 -0.62 6.83 -19.16
CA HIS A 75 -0.92 5.97 -18.02
C HIS A 75 -1.68 6.78 -16.97
N ARG A 76 -2.49 6.08 -16.19
CA ARG A 76 -3.36 6.67 -15.19
C ARG A 76 -3.14 5.97 -13.86
N PRO A 77 -2.27 6.52 -13.00
CA PRO A 77 -2.04 5.95 -11.69
C PRO A 77 -3.33 5.77 -10.92
N ARG A 78 -3.48 4.61 -10.28
CA ARG A 78 -4.58 4.33 -9.36
C ARG A 78 -4.05 3.94 -8.00
N VAL A 79 -4.84 4.23 -6.98
CA VAL A 79 -4.60 3.76 -5.61
C VAL A 79 -5.82 2.99 -5.13
N SER A 80 -5.56 1.88 -4.45
CA SER A 80 -6.58 1.12 -3.73
C SER A 80 -6.22 1.06 -2.26
N LYS A 81 -7.22 1.22 -1.39
CA LYS A 81 -7.12 1.16 0.06
C LYS A 81 -8.08 0.10 0.57
N LYS A 82 -7.56 -0.95 1.18
CA LYS A 82 -8.36 -2.12 1.56
C LYS A 82 -7.94 -2.68 2.92
N PRO A 83 -8.86 -3.32 3.66
CA PRO A 83 -8.49 -4.11 4.83
C PRO A 83 -7.54 -5.25 4.47
N TRP A 84 -6.73 -5.69 5.44
CA TRP A 84 -5.94 -6.91 5.34
C TRP A 84 -6.82 -8.11 4.96
N GLY A 85 -6.25 -9.05 4.21
CA GLY A 85 -6.96 -10.24 3.72
C GLY A 85 -7.86 -10.00 2.50
N THR A 86 -7.97 -8.76 2.01
CA THR A 86 -8.63 -8.48 0.72
C THR A 86 -7.87 -9.13 -0.42
N THR A 87 -8.58 -9.76 -1.34
CA THR A 87 -8.03 -10.30 -2.59
C THR A 87 -8.34 -9.42 -3.80
N ASP A 88 -9.41 -8.64 -3.76
CA ASP A 88 -9.81 -7.71 -4.83
C ASP A 88 -9.50 -6.25 -4.49
N PHE A 89 -8.47 -5.73 -5.13
CA PHE A 89 -8.04 -4.34 -5.02
C PHE A 89 -8.42 -3.49 -6.24
N GLU A 90 -8.84 -4.07 -7.37
CA GLU A 90 -9.32 -3.34 -8.55
C GLU A 90 -10.61 -2.59 -8.23
N THR A 91 -11.59 -3.28 -7.63
CA THR A 91 -12.91 -2.70 -7.35
C THR A 91 -12.80 -1.54 -6.38
N GLY A 92 -13.21 -0.36 -6.80
CA GLY A 92 -13.15 0.86 -6.00
C GLY A 92 -11.75 1.49 -5.92
N SER A 93 -10.80 1.07 -6.77
CA SER A 93 -9.56 1.82 -6.96
C SER A 93 -9.84 3.22 -7.52
N VAL A 94 -9.13 4.21 -7.00
CA VAL A 94 -9.34 5.63 -7.31
C VAL A 94 -8.23 6.13 -8.22
N TYR A 95 -8.60 6.90 -9.25
CA TYR A 95 -7.65 7.57 -10.13
C TYR A 95 -6.94 8.71 -9.40
N ILE A 96 -5.64 8.79 -9.58
CA ILE A 96 -4.84 9.86 -9.03
C ILE A 96 -4.62 10.95 -10.08
N ASN A 97 -5.00 12.18 -9.71
CA ASN A 97 -4.64 13.35 -10.47
C ASN A 97 -3.16 13.68 -10.25
N THR A 98 -2.46 13.88 -11.36
CA THR A 98 -1.05 14.25 -11.37
C THR A 98 -0.89 15.57 -12.12
N PRO A 99 0.14 16.37 -11.82
CA PRO A 99 0.44 17.59 -12.55
C PRO A 99 0.52 17.38 -14.06
N ASN A 100 0.20 18.43 -14.83
CA ASN A 100 0.34 18.41 -16.28
C ASN A 100 1.81 18.57 -16.68
N VAL A 101 2.54 17.47 -16.70
CA VAL A 101 3.91 17.37 -17.21
C VAL A 101 3.89 16.55 -18.49
N SER A 102 4.71 16.94 -19.48
CA SER A 102 4.79 16.28 -20.78
C SER A 102 5.23 14.81 -20.66
N GLY A 103 4.71 13.96 -21.55
CA GLY A 103 5.09 12.54 -21.65
C GLY A 103 4.07 11.61 -20.99
N CYS A 104 4.24 10.30 -21.24
CA CYS A 104 3.48 9.27 -20.54
C CYS A 104 3.83 9.32 -19.05
N ARG A 105 2.83 9.21 -18.19
CA ARG A 105 3.00 9.12 -16.73
C ARG A 105 3.20 7.66 -16.35
N GLU A 106 3.82 7.38 -15.23
CA GLU A 106 3.93 6.05 -14.65
C GLU A 106 4.08 6.18 -13.14
N ALA A 107 3.36 5.36 -12.38
CA ALA A 107 3.47 5.37 -10.92
C ALA A 107 4.62 4.46 -10.49
N GLU A 108 5.45 4.91 -9.53
CA GLU A 108 6.74 4.28 -9.18
C GLU A 108 6.88 4.05 -7.67
N GLY A 109 5.75 3.78 -7.02
CA GLY A 109 5.66 3.48 -5.59
C GLY A 109 4.98 4.57 -4.77
N ILE A 110 4.71 4.23 -3.51
CA ILE A 110 4.01 5.09 -2.54
C ILE A 110 4.68 5.04 -1.17
N GLN A 111 4.52 6.13 -0.42
CA GLN A 111 4.86 6.25 1.00
C GLN A 111 3.71 6.90 1.75
N LEU A 112 3.33 6.35 2.89
CA LEU A 112 2.32 6.98 3.77
C LEU A 112 2.99 7.92 4.77
N LYS A 113 2.48 9.14 4.91
CA LYS A 113 2.95 10.09 5.95
C LYS A 113 1.86 11.11 6.33
N GLY A 114 1.54 11.17 7.63
CA GLY A 114 0.46 12.03 8.14
C GLY A 114 -0.87 11.70 7.46
N ASP A 115 -1.57 12.73 7.00
CA ASP A 115 -2.86 12.59 6.30
C ASP A 115 -2.73 12.32 4.80
N PHE A 116 -1.52 12.09 4.30
CA PHE A 116 -1.23 12.00 2.88
C PHE A 116 -0.58 10.68 2.47
N ILE A 117 -0.81 10.33 1.22
CA ILE A 117 -0.07 9.34 0.44
C ILE A 117 0.86 10.14 -0.48
N TYR A 118 2.15 9.83 -0.46
CA TYR A 118 3.14 10.40 -1.36
C TYR A 118 3.42 9.38 -2.43
N MET A 119 3.12 9.71 -3.69
CA MET A 119 3.34 8.81 -4.82
C MET A 119 4.46 9.37 -5.70
N ALA A 120 5.44 8.53 -6.02
CA ALA A 120 6.42 8.84 -7.04
C ALA A 120 5.76 8.65 -8.42
N VAL A 121 5.94 9.64 -9.30
CA VAL A 121 5.43 9.59 -10.68
C VAL A 121 6.58 9.92 -11.63
N CYS A 122 6.90 8.95 -12.49
CA CYS A 122 7.79 9.13 -13.62
C CYS A 122 6.99 9.65 -14.82
N TYR A 123 7.55 10.63 -15.52
CA TYR A 123 7.06 11.07 -16.82
C TYR A 123 8.13 10.70 -17.84
N HIS A 124 7.70 10.21 -18.99
CA HIS A 124 8.57 9.73 -20.08
C HIS A 124 8.72 10.70 -21.27
N PRO A 125 8.92 12.03 -21.10
CA PRO A 125 9.56 12.82 -22.14
C PRO A 125 11.06 12.48 -22.20
N ASN A 126 11.77 13.02 -23.19
CA ASN A 126 13.23 12.92 -23.24
C ASN A 126 13.85 14.30 -22.93
N PRO A 127 14.55 14.49 -21.79
CA PRO A 127 14.82 13.52 -20.73
C PRO A 127 13.62 13.24 -19.81
N LYS A 128 13.63 12.09 -19.11
CA LYS A 128 12.58 11.72 -18.16
C LYS A 128 12.48 12.73 -17.02
N THR A 129 11.27 12.95 -16.52
CA THR A 129 11.00 13.84 -15.37
C THR A 129 10.39 13.02 -14.24
N HIS A 130 10.83 13.23 -13.00
CA HIS A 130 10.29 12.51 -11.82
C HIS A 130 9.70 13.52 -10.85
N THR A 131 8.51 13.24 -10.34
CA THR A 131 7.83 14.09 -9.35
C THR A 131 7.30 13.26 -8.19
N ILE A 132 7.03 13.92 -7.07
CA ILE A 132 6.28 13.34 -5.96
C ILE A 132 4.96 14.11 -5.85
N VAL A 133 3.84 13.39 -5.91
CA VAL A 133 2.52 13.97 -5.68
C VAL A 133 2.01 13.58 -4.29
N SER A 134 1.35 14.53 -3.61
CA SER A 134 0.70 14.30 -2.33
C SER A 134 -0.80 14.16 -2.51
N ILE A 135 -1.36 13.05 -2.03
CA ILE A 135 -2.78 12.69 -2.18
C ILE A 135 -3.40 12.60 -0.79
N PRO A 136 -4.45 13.39 -0.46
CA PRO A 136 -5.14 13.24 0.81
C PRO A 136 -5.73 11.84 0.97
N LYS A 137 -5.50 11.19 2.11
CA LYS A 137 -6.07 9.87 2.41
C LYS A 137 -7.60 9.86 2.50
N SER A 138 -8.22 11.03 2.60
CA SER A 138 -9.68 11.21 2.57
C SER A 138 -10.28 11.11 1.17
N GLU A 139 -9.45 11.21 0.13
CA GLU A 139 -9.87 11.04 -1.28
C GLU A 139 -9.80 9.58 -1.74
N ILE A 140 -9.28 8.69 -0.88
CA ILE A 140 -9.11 7.25 -1.10
C ILE A 140 -9.97 6.43 -0.14
#